data_AF-A0A6C0BA58-F1
#
_entry.id   AF-A0A6C0BA58-F1
#
_cell.length_a   1.000
_cell.length_b   1.000
_cell.length_c   1.000
_cell.angle_alpha   90.00
_cell.angle_beta   90.00
_cell.angle_gamma   90.00
#
_symmetry.space_group_name_H-M   'P 1'
#
loop_
_entity.id
_entity.type
_entity.pdbx_description
1 polymer ?
#
loop_
_entity_poly.entity_id
_entity_poly.type
_entity_poly.pdbx_seq_one_letter_code
_entity_poly.pdbx_strand_id
1 'polypeptide(L)'
;MKNIGNFNNVNDYLPLLNAVLITDLFVITLSNIGFIQSKVLKKWYSNYNLSAVIADVLVIVLVLILTRFLYYYLFNTFSLVKFIGLAVALQIIHDISFYLFVTSVPRGVNRMLDTFKDYGAEVSYKAILSDSGMMIMASLLATYLVNQSTNTNMIVLIFFTYLLPYLLYN
;
A
#
# COMPACT_ATOMS: atom_id res chain seq x y z
N MET A 1 -5.39 18.95 13.59
CA MET A 1 -4.89 17.89 12.70
C MET A 1 -5.09 18.35 11.27
N LYS A 2 -4.07 18.32 10.39
CA LYS A 2 -4.26 18.67 8.97
C LYS A 2 -5.21 17.67 8.30
N ASN A 3 -6.03 18.19 7.39
CA ASN A 3 -7.01 17.41 6.63
C ASN A 3 -6.33 16.72 5.44
N ILE A 4 -5.97 15.44 5.60
CA ILE A 4 -5.38 14.64 4.51
C ILE A 4 -6.39 14.32 3.39
N GLY A 5 -7.69 14.47 3.66
CA GLY A 5 -8.77 14.31 2.68
C GLY A 5 -8.95 15.48 1.72
N ASN A 6 -8.17 16.57 1.85
CA ASN A 6 -8.24 17.68 0.90
C ASN A 6 -7.55 17.32 -0.42
N PHE A 7 -8.32 16.88 -1.42
CA PHE A 7 -7.81 16.47 -2.74
C PHE A 7 -7.01 17.57 -3.45
N ASN A 8 -7.36 18.84 -3.26
CA ASN A 8 -6.72 19.96 -3.95
C ASN A 8 -5.34 20.33 -3.38
N ASN A 9 -4.95 19.78 -2.22
CA ASN A 9 -3.63 20.02 -1.64
C ASN A 9 -2.58 19.07 -2.23
N VAL A 10 -1.86 19.54 -3.25
CA VAL A 10 -0.82 18.75 -3.92
C VAL A 10 0.40 18.45 -3.05
N ASN A 11 0.63 19.24 -2.00
CA ASN A 11 1.79 19.04 -1.12
C ASN A 11 1.69 17.75 -0.28
N ASP A 12 0.50 17.15 -0.19
CA ASP A 12 0.28 15.94 0.60
C ASP A 12 0.72 14.66 -0.15
N TYR A 13 0.96 14.70 -1.46
CA TYR A 13 1.32 13.50 -2.23
C TYR A 13 2.65 12.88 -1.79
N LEU A 14 3.67 13.69 -1.47
CA LEU A 14 4.95 13.18 -0.98
C LEU A 14 4.81 12.50 0.40
N PRO A 15 4.16 13.12 1.41
CA PRO A 15 3.81 12.45 2.66
C PRO A 15 3.00 11.15 2.47
N LEU A 16 2.05 11.10 1.53
CA LEU A 16 1.30 9.89 1.21
C LEU A 16 2.22 8.79 0.67
N LEU A 17 3.06 9.11 -0.31
CA LEU A 17 4.02 8.16 -0.88
C LEU A 17 4.95 7.60 0.20
N ASN A 18 5.49 8.47 1.05
CA ASN A 18 6.33 8.08 2.17
C ASN A 18 5.62 7.14 3.14
N ALA A 19 4.37 7.45 3.50
CA ALA A 19 3.58 6.63 4.40
C ALA A 19 3.37 5.21 3.87
N VAL A 20 3.09 5.09 2.57
CA VAL A 20 2.92 3.80 1.90
C VAL A 20 4.25 3.06 1.80
N LEU A 21 5.34 3.73 1.40
CA LEU A 21 6.67 3.12 1.35
C LEU A 21 7.09 2.54 2.70
N ILE A 22 6.89 3.28 3.79
CA ILE A 22 7.18 2.80 5.15
C ILE A 22 6.31 1.59 5.50
N THR A 23 5.05 1.59 5.08
CA THR A 23 4.12 0.48 5.33
C THR A 23 4.56 -0.79 4.60
N ASP A 24 4.96 -0.68 3.33
CA ASP A 24 5.47 -1.82 2.55
C ASP A 24 6.79 -2.35 3.14
N LEU A 25 7.75 -1.47 3.48
CA LEU A 25 8.99 -1.87 4.14
C LEU A 25 8.76 -2.57 5.48
N PHE A 26 7.75 -2.16 6.23
CA PHE A 26 7.36 -2.84 7.46
C PHE A 26 6.84 -4.25 7.18
N VAL A 27 6.03 -4.45 6.14
CA VAL A 27 5.56 -5.78 5.72
C VAL A 27 6.71 -6.68 5.23
N ILE A 28 7.63 -6.14 4.43
CA ILE A 28 8.84 -6.86 4.01
C ILE A 28 9.64 -7.29 5.23
N THR A 29 9.83 -6.39 6.19
CA THR A 29 10.55 -6.70 7.45
C THR A 29 9.86 -7.82 8.22
N LEU A 30 8.53 -7.77 8.38
CA LEU A 30 7.75 -8.83 9.03
C LEU A 30 7.82 -10.18 8.30
N SER A 31 7.85 -10.17 6.97
CA SER A 31 8.05 -11.36 6.15
C SER A 31 9.45 -11.96 6.34
N ASN A 32 10.49 -11.11 6.37
CA ASN A 32 11.87 -11.51 6.54
C ASN A 32 12.16 -12.13 7.90
N ILE A 33 11.62 -11.57 8.99
CA ILE A 33 11.78 -12.14 10.34
C ILE A 33 10.89 -13.37 10.60
N GLY A 34 10.08 -13.78 9.61
CA GLY A 34 9.24 -14.98 9.70
C GLY A 34 7.93 -14.79 10.47
N PHE A 35 7.53 -13.55 10.77
CA PHE A 35 6.23 -13.26 11.37
C PHE A 35 5.10 -13.53 10.36
N ILE A 36 5.30 -13.15 9.08
CA ILE A 36 4.40 -13.50 7.98
C ILE A 36 4.88 -14.80 7.33
N GLN A 37 4.12 -15.88 7.52
CA GLN A 37 4.46 -17.21 7.03
C GLN A 37 3.86 -17.50 5.65
N SER A 38 4.11 -16.63 4.66
CA SER A 38 3.70 -16.83 3.27
C SER A 38 4.88 -17.21 2.39
N LYS A 39 4.81 -18.36 1.70
CA LYS A 39 5.86 -18.79 0.77
C LYS A 39 5.76 -18.00 -0.53
N VAL A 40 4.55 -17.74 -0.99
CA VAL A 40 4.32 -16.95 -2.20
C VAL A 40 4.77 -15.51 -2.01
N LEU A 41 4.54 -14.88 -0.85
CA LEU A 41 5.02 -13.52 -0.57
C LEU A 41 6.55 -13.43 -0.54
N LYS A 42 7.24 -14.42 0.02
CA LYS A 42 8.72 -14.48 -0.04
C LYS A 42 9.20 -14.60 -1.48
N LYS A 43 8.55 -15.45 -2.28
CA LYS A 43 8.82 -15.62 -3.71
C LYS A 43 8.51 -14.35 -4.51
N TRP A 44 7.51 -13.56 -4.10
CA TRP A 44 7.15 -12.29 -4.70
C TRP A 44 8.32 -11.30 -4.63
N TYR A 45 8.83 -11.04 -3.43
CA TYR A 45 9.95 -10.12 -3.24
C TYR A 45 11.26 -10.68 -3.81
N SER A 46 11.54 -11.98 -3.72
CA SER A 46 12.78 -12.54 -4.27
C SER A 46 12.83 -12.55 -5.80
N ASN A 47 11.71 -12.81 -6.48
CA ASN A 47 11.67 -12.90 -7.93
C ASN A 47 11.54 -11.53 -8.60
N TYR A 48 10.73 -10.64 -8.05
CA TYR A 48 10.40 -9.36 -8.68
C TYR A 48 11.18 -8.18 -8.09
N ASN A 49 11.83 -8.36 -6.93
CA ASN A 49 12.70 -7.37 -6.30
C ASN A 49 12.02 -5.99 -6.23
N LEU A 50 12.67 -4.95 -6.76
CA LEU A 50 12.15 -3.59 -6.78
C LEU A 50 10.79 -3.49 -7.51
N SER A 51 10.51 -4.33 -8.51
CA SER A 51 9.25 -4.30 -9.24
C SER A 51 8.06 -4.73 -8.38
N ALA A 52 8.26 -5.63 -7.42
CA ALA A 52 7.23 -5.98 -6.43
C ALA A 52 6.88 -4.76 -5.57
N VAL A 53 7.90 -4.10 -5.03
CA VAL A 53 7.74 -2.91 -4.18
C VAL A 53 7.05 -1.77 -4.94
N ILE A 54 7.43 -1.55 -6.20
CA ILE A 54 6.77 -0.55 -7.04
C ILE A 54 5.28 -0.87 -7.20
N ALA A 55 4.93 -2.13 -7.46
CA ALA A 55 3.53 -2.54 -7.58
C ALA A 55 2.76 -2.32 -6.27
N ASP A 56 3.30 -2.81 -5.15
CA ASP A 56 2.67 -2.79 -3.84
C ASP A 56 2.52 -1.35 -3.29
N VAL A 57 3.53 -0.51 -3.49
CA VAL A 57 3.47 0.91 -3.10
C VAL A 57 2.51 1.69 -3.98
N LEU A 58 2.59 1.55 -5.31
CA LEU A 58 1.77 2.37 -6.20
C LEU A 58 0.29 2.03 -6.11
N VAL A 59 -0.09 0.75 -5.91
CA VAL A 59 -1.50 0.38 -5.80
C VAL A 59 -2.15 1.01 -4.56
N ILE A 60 -1.47 0.99 -3.41
CA ILE A 60 -1.97 1.62 -2.18
C ILE A 60 -2.03 3.15 -2.35
N VAL A 61 -1.02 3.77 -2.98
CA VAL A 61 -1.05 5.21 -3.28
C VAL A 61 -2.25 5.55 -4.17
N LEU A 62 -2.52 4.78 -5.23
CA LEU A 62 -3.67 5.01 -6.12
C LEU A 62 -5.00 4.94 -5.37
N VAL A 63 -5.17 3.94 -4.49
CA VAL A 63 -6.37 3.82 -3.65
C VAL A 63 -6.50 5.00 -2.68
N LEU A 64 -5.40 5.48 -2.08
CA LEU A 64 -5.44 6.66 -1.21
C LEU A 64 -5.74 7.95 -1.98
N ILE A 65 -5.25 8.10 -3.22
CA ILE A 65 -5.60 9.23 -4.08
C ILE A 65 -7.09 9.20 -4.40
N LEU A 66 -7.63 8.05 -4.79
CA LEU A 66 -9.06 7.87 -5.00
C LEU A 66 -9.87 8.14 -3.73
N THR A 67 -9.36 7.71 -2.58
CA THR A 67 -9.95 8.00 -1.26
C THR A 67 -10.03 9.50 -1.04
N ARG A 68 -8.95 10.26 -1.27
CA ARG A 68 -8.95 11.73 -1.13
C ARG A 68 -9.96 12.38 -2.07
N PHE A 69 -10.01 11.93 -3.32
CA PHE A 69 -10.98 12.42 -4.30
C PHE A 69 -12.41 12.22 -3.81
N LEU A 70 -12.79 10.99 -3.44
CA LEU A 70 -14.15 10.70 -2.97
C LEU A 70 -14.46 11.34 -1.62
N TYR A 71 -13.50 11.36 -0.69
CA TYR A 71 -13.68 11.98 0.62
C TYR A 71 -14.07 13.44 0.50
N TYR A 72 -13.43 14.18 -0.42
CA TYR A 72 -13.71 15.58 -0.70
C TYR A 72 -15.17 15.84 -1.10
N TYR A 73 -15.81 14.91 -1.83
CA TYR A 73 -17.21 15.04 -2.24
C TYR A 73 -18.21 14.46 -1.24
N LEU A 74 -17.82 13.45 -0.47
CA LEU A 74 -18.72 12.73 0.44
C LEU A 74 -18.83 13.36 1.83
N PHE A 75 -17.80 14.06 2.31
CA PHE A 75 -17.73 14.54 3.67
C PHE A 75 -17.37 16.03 3.77
N ASN A 76 -18.22 16.79 4.45
CA ASN A 76 -18.01 18.23 4.67
C ASN A 76 -16.97 18.55 5.77
N THR A 77 -16.76 17.62 6.71
CA THR A 77 -15.82 17.78 7.82
C THR A 77 -14.83 16.64 7.88
N PHE A 78 -13.56 16.96 8.17
CA PHE A 78 -12.52 15.95 8.27
C PHE A 78 -12.69 15.12 9.54
N SER A 79 -12.64 13.80 9.36
CA SER A 79 -12.58 12.81 10.43
C SER A 79 -11.66 11.70 9.97
N LEU A 80 -10.60 11.44 10.75
CA LEU A 80 -9.64 10.40 10.45
C LEU A 80 -10.30 9.02 10.34
N VAL A 81 -11.26 8.73 11.22
CA VAL A 81 -11.99 7.46 11.21
C VAL A 81 -12.80 7.29 9.92
N LYS A 82 -13.48 8.36 9.46
CA LYS A 82 -14.22 8.33 8.19
C LYS A 82 -13.27 8.15 7.00
N PHE A 83 -12.10 8.80 7.04
CA PHE A 83 -11.10 8.68 5.98
C PHE A 83 -10.57 7.25 5.89
N ILE A 84 -10.15 6.66 7.02
CA ILE A 84 -9.68 5.27 7.09
C ILE A 84 -10.78 4.30 6.65
N GLY A 85 -12.01 4.49 7.14
CA GLY A 85 -13.15 3.64 6.76
C GLY A 85 -13.41 3.67 5.25
N LEU A 86 -13.36 4.86 4.63
CA LEU A 86 -13.48 4.99 3.18
C LEU A 86 -12.30 4.33 2.44
N ALA A 87 -11.07 4.53 2.93
CA ALA A 87 -9.87 3.95 2.33
C ALA A 87 -9.92 2.42 2.30
N VAL A 88 -10.30 1.80 3.43
CA VAL A 88 -10.48 0.35 3.55
C VAL A 88 -11.61 -0.14 2.65
N ALA A 89 -12.75 0.55 2.62
CA ALA A 89 -13.85 0.17 1.74
C ALA A 89 -13.44 0.18 0.25
N LEU A 90 -12.68 1.20 -0.18
CA LEU A 90 -12.19 1.30 -1.55
C LEU A 90 -11.12 0.25 -1.86
N GLN A 91 -10.23 -0.05 -0.91
CA GLN A 91 -9.26 -1.15 -1.06
C GLN A 91 -9.96 -2.49 -1.23
N ILE A 92 -10.97 -2.81 -0.43
CA ILE A 92 -11.72 -4.08 -0.57
C ILE A 92 -12.37 -4.19 -1.97
N ILE A 93 -12.98 -3.11 -2.47
CA ILE A 93 -13.57 -3.07 -3.81
C ILE A 93 -12.49 -3.29 -4.89
N HIS A 94 -11.34 -2.64 -4.74
CA HIS A 94 -10.20 -2.80 -5.61
C HIS A 94 -9.71 -4.25 -5.64
N ASP A 95 -9.50 -4.87 -4.48
CA ASP A 95 -8.92 -6.22 -4.38
C ASP A 95 -9.84 -7.29 -4.97
N ILE A 96 -11.15 -7.18 -4.74
CA ILE A 96 -12.12 -8.08 -5.36
C ILE A 96 -12.08 -7.90 -6.89
N SER A 97 -12.08 -6.66 -7.37
CA SER A 97 -12.03 -6.36 -8.81
C SER A 97 -10.73 -6.84 -9.44
N PHE A 98 -9.60 -6.65 -8.76
CA PHE A 98 -8.29 -7.10 -9.18
C PHE A 98 -8.18 -8.62 -9.19
N TYR A 99 -8.72 -9.31 -8.17
CA TYR A 99 -8.77 -10.76 -8.13
C TYR A 99 -9.57 -11.33 -9.32
N LEU A 100 -10.74 -10.76 -9.63
CA LEU A 100 -11.54 -11.16 -10.79
C LEU A 100 -10.79 -10.93 -12.10
N PHE A 101 -10.09 -9.80 -12.23
CA PHE A 101 -9.24 -9.52 -13.39
C PHE A 101 -8.10 -10.53 -13.52
N VAL A 102 -7.30 -10.73 -12.46
CA VAL A 102 -6.16 -11.65 -12.44
C VAL A 102 -6.58 -13.08 -12.78
N THR A 103 -7.71 -13.55 -12.24
CA THR A 103 -8.20 -14.91 -12.47
C THR A 103 -8.74 -15.12 -13.89
N SER A 104 -9.19 -14.05 -14.57
CA SER A 104 -9.62 -14.12 -15.97
C SER A 104 -8.47 -14.29 -16.96
N VAL A 105 -7.24 -13.87 -16.60
CA VAL A 105 -6.07 -13.97 -17.47
C VAL A 105 -5.51 -15.41 -17.43
N PRO A 106 -5.30 -16.09 -18.57
CA PRO A 106 -4.69 -17.43 -18.58
C PRO A 106 -3.28 -17.45 -17.99
N ARG A 107 -2.87 -18.60 -17.42
CA ARG A 107 -1.49 -18.77 -16.95
C ARG A 107 -0.50 -18.75 -18.11
N GLY A 108 0.72 -18.26 -17.86
CA GLY A 108 1.80 -18.14 -18.84
C GLY A 108 1.81 -16.82 -19.59
N VAL A 109 0.75 -16.01 -19.50
CA VAL A 109 0.67 -14.68 -20.15
C VAL A 109 1.48 -13.63 -19.38
N ASN A 110 1.39 -13.63 -18.06
CA ASN A 110 2.10 -12.68 -17.20
C ASN A 110 2.50 -13.35 -15.89
N ARG A 111 3.81 -13.36 -15.61
CA ARG A 111 4.39 -14.05 -14.43
C ARG A 111 3.92 -13.45 -13.11
N MET A 112 3.78 -12.13 -13.03
CA MET A 112 3.29 -11.45 -11.82
C MET A 112 1.84 -11.84 -11.54
N LEU A 113 0.97 -11.82 -12.55
CA LEU A 113 -0.42 -12.26 -12.40
C LEU A 113 -0.52 -13.73 -12.00
N ASP A 114 0.35 -14.59 -12.53
CA ASP A 114 0.42 -15.99 -12.11
C ASP A 114 0.84 -16.15 -10.64
N THR A 115 1.71 -15.27 -10.16
CA THR A 115 2.11 -15.25 -8.75
C THR A 115 0.97 -14.74 -7.87
N PHE A 116 0.17 -13.76 -8.32
CA PHE A 116 -1.05 -13.33 -7.61
C PHE A 116 -2.10 -14.44 -7.51
N LYS A 117 -2.24 -15.28 -8.55
CA LYS A 117 -3.11 -16.47 -8.47
C LYS A 117 -2.62 -17.46 -7.42
N ASP A 118 -1.31 -17.72 -7.37
CA ASP A 118 -0.70 -18.58 -6.35
C ASP A 118 -0.91 -17.99 -4.95
N TYR A 119 -0.80 -16.67 -4.82
CA TYR A 119 -0.99 -15.96 -3.55
C TYR A 119 -2.44 -16.06 -3.06
N GLY A 120 -3.41 -15.83 -3.95
CA GLY A 120 -4.84 -15.99 -3.65
C GLY A 120 -5.20 -17.42 -3.23
N ALA A 121 -4.56 -18.43 -3.80
CA ALA A 121 -4.74 -19.83 -3.40
C ALA A 121 -4.13 -20.14 -2.03
N GLU A 122 -2.99 -19.54 -1.67
CA GLU A 122 -2.30 -19.75 -0.39
C GLU A 122 -2.99 -19.01 0.77
N VAL A 123 -3.27 -17.72 0.59
CA VAL A 123 -3.67 -16.82 1.67
C VAL A 123 -5.19 -16.59 1.70
N SER A 124 -5.87 -16.77 0.56
CA SER A 124 -7.33 -16.62 0.43
C SER A 124 -7.82 -15.26 0.97
N TYR A 125 -8.95 -15.23 1.67
CA TYR A 125 -9.55 -14.02 2.23
C TYR A 125 -8.66 -13.27 3.23
N LYS A 126 -7.63 -13.93 3.79
CA LYS A 126 -6.70 -13.27 4.71
C LYS A 126 -5.87 -12.19 4.03
N ALA A 127 -5.72 -12.24 2.70
CA ALA A 127 -5.05 -11.20 1.92
C ALA A 127 -5.77 -9.86 2.10
N ILE A 128 -7.09 -9.85 1.93
CA ILE A 128 -7.92 -8.64 2.10
C ILE A 128 -7.75 -8.05 3.52
N LEU A 129 -7.68 -8.90 4.54
CA LEU A 129 -7.46 -8.45 5.93
C LEU A 129 -6.07 -7.83 6.13
N SER A 130 -5.03 -8.45 5.58
CA SER A 130 -3.66 -7.92 5.59
C SER A 130 -3.59 -6.57 4.88
N ASP A 131 -4.20 -6.46 3.70
CA ASP A 131 -4.19 -5.23 2.90
C ASP A 131 -5.00 -4.11 3.57
N SER A 132 -6.12 -4.44 4.23
CA SER A 132 -6.83 -3.48 5.10
C SER A 132 -5.95 -2.97 6.26
N GLY A 133 -5.14 -3.85 6.86
CA GLY A 133 -4.14 -3.46 7.86
C GLY A 133 -3.10 -2.48 7.31
N MET A 134 -2.61 -2.73 6.10
CA MET A 134 -1.70 -1.82 5.39
C MET A 134 -2.37 -0.48 5.09
N MET A 135 -3.62 -0.45 4.66
CA MET A 135 -4.38 0.78 4.41
C MET A 135 -4.55 1.63 5.67
N ILE A 136 -4.83 1.00 6.81
CA ILE A 136 -4.95 1.67 8.11
C ILE A 136 -3.60 2.27 8.50
N MET A 137 -2.52 1.48 8.44
CA MET A 137 -1.17 1.94 8.79
C MET A 137 -0.72 3.09 7.90
N ALA A 138 -0.88 2.97 6.58
CA ALA A 138 -0.54 4.02 5.62
C ALA A 138 -1.35 5.31 5.88
N SER A 139 -2.63 5.21 6.19
CA SER A 139 -3.47 6.38 6.51
C SER A 139 -3.03 7.09 7.79
N LEU A 140 -2.66 6.33 8.83
CA LEU A 140 -2.14 6.88 10.10
C LEU A 140 -0.78 7.55 9.89
N LEU A 141 0.14 6.90 9.19
CA LEU A 141 1.45 7.45 8.86
C LEU A 141 1.34 8.69 7.97
N ALA A 142 0.46 8.69 6.98
CA ALA A 142 0.21 9.85 6.12
C ALA A 142 -0.28 11.03 6.96
N THR A 143 -1.19 10.78 7.90
CA THR A 143 -1.68 11.85 8.80
C THR A 143 -0.56 12.43 9.66
N TYR A 144 0.38 11.61 10.12
CA TYR A 144 1.56 12.09 10.84
C TYR A 144 2.50 12.90 9.93
N LEU A 145 2.84 12.38 8.75
CA LEU A 145 3.82 12.95 7.83
C LEU A 145 3.36 14.24 7.14
N VAL A 146 2.06 14.43 6.92
CA VAL A 146 1.50 15.69 6.37
C VAL A 146 1.69 16.89 7.32
N ASN A 147 1.86 16.63 8.63
CA ASN A 147 2.19 17.67 9.59
C ASN A 147 3.69 18.01 9.64
N GLN A 148 4.55 17.25 8.94
CA GLN A 148 5.98 17.48 8.89
C GLN A 148 6.36 18.45 7.76
N SER A 149 7.58 18.99 7.82
CA SER A 149 8.11 19.85 6.76
C SER A 149 8.40 19.07 5.48
N THR A 150 8.49 19.77 4.34
CA THR A 150 8.93 19.16 3.07
C THR A 150 10.33 18.56 3.19
N ASN A 151 11.24 19.25 3.90
CA ASN A 151 12.61 18.75 4.13
C ASN A 151 12.59 17.43 4.91
N THR A 152 11.77 17.34 5.96
CA THR A 152 11.59 16.10 6.73
C THR A 152 11.08 14.98 5.84
N ASN A 153 10.06 15.25 5.01
CA ASN A 153 9.52 14.25 4.09
C ASN A 153 10.53 13.82 3.01
N MET A 154 11.37 14.73 2.52
CA MET A 154 12.46 14.38 1.60
C MET A 154 13.51 13.48 2.25
N ILE A 155 13.93 13.80 3.48
CA ILE A 155 14.86 12.97 4.25
C ILE A 155 14.27 11.57 4.50
N VAL A 156 12.99 11.50 4.89
CA VAL A 156 12.27 10.24 5.10
C VAL A 156 12.26 9.41 3.82
N LEU A 157 11.92 10.01 2.67
CA LEU A 157 11.92 9.32 1.38
C LEU A 157 13.31 8.72 1.09
N ILE A 158 14.35 9.55 1.12
CA ILE A 158 15.74 9.14 0.82
C ILE A 158 16.18 8.01 1.76
N PHE A 159 15.91 8.15 3.06
CA PHE A 159 16.31 7.17 4.07
C PHE A 159 15.64 5.80 3.85
N PHE A 160 14.32 5.78 3.65
CA PHE A 160 13.61 4.50 3.47
C PHE A 160 13.86 3.88 2.10
N THR A 161 14.02 4.68 1.04
CA THR A 161 14.48 4.17 -0.26
C THR A 161 15.89 3.60 -0.18
N TYR A 162 16.78 4.20 0.62
CA TYR A 162 18.13 3.66 0.86
C TYR A 162 18.11 2.33 1.59
N LEU A 163 17.18 2.11 2.53
CA LEU A 163 17.05 0.84 3.26
C LEU A 163 16.48 -0.29 2.40
N LEU A 164 15.69 0.05 1.38
CA LEU A 164 14.94 -0.92 0.58
C LEU A 164 15.80 -2.07 0.01
N PRO A 165 16.97 -1.84 -0.64
CA PRO A 165 17.78 -2.92 -1.18
C PRO A 165 18.23 -3.93 -0.10
N TYR A 166 18.57 -3.46 1.10
CA TYR A 166 19.02 -4.32 2.20
C TYR A 166 17.89 -5.20 2.76
N LEU A 167 16.63 -4.78 2.59
CA LEU A 167 15.47 -5.56 2.99
C LEU A 167 15.04 -6.56 1.90
N LEU A 168 15.29 -6.26 0.62
CA LEU A 168 14.96 -7.16 -0.49
C LEU A 168 15.99 -8.28 -0.68
N TYR A 169 17.27 -7.99 -0.48
CA TYR A 169 18.38 -8.92 -0.72
C TYR A 169 18.92 -9.54 0.59
N ASN A 170 18.01 -10.06 1.42
CA ASN A 170 18.33 -10.77 2.66
C ASN A 170 18.36 -12.29 2.47
#